data_AF-A0A9D2XV54-F1
#
_entry.id   AF-A0A9D2XV54-F1
#
_cell.length_a   1.000
_cell.length_b   1.000
_cell.length_c   1.000
_cell.angle_alpha   90.00
_cell.angle_beta   90.00
_cell.angle_gamma   90.00
#
_symmetry.space_group_name_H-M   'P 1'
#
loop_
_entity.id
_entity.type
_entity.pdbx_description
1 polymer ?
#
loop_
_entity_poly.entity_id
_entity_poly.type
_entity_poly.pdbx_seq_one_letter_code
_entity_poly.pdbx_strand_id
1 'polypeptide(L)'
;MLTSIVDLDMKRNFNREALNALKHEMSDKEKVKVCFGNMFIKFSKSKTTQMIRKDQEQLDKEINHLRKELRTKVGRLNEIEGNPELRGYNLSPLSSDEMKAITSLLKR
;
A
#
# COMPACT_ATOMS: atom_id res chain seq x y z
N MET A 1 17.36 -2.86 -3.89
CA MET A 1 16.38 -2.51 -2.83
C MET A 1 15.42 -1.41 -3.26
N LEU A 2 15.89 -0.28 -3.84
CA LEU A 2 15.00 0.77 -4.36
C LEU A 2 14.07 0.30 -5.48
N THR A 3 14.55 -0.58 -6.38
CA THR A 3 13.74 -1.21 -7.44
C THR A 3 12.53 -1.97 -6.88
N SER A 4 12.70 -2.75 -5.81
CA SER A 4 11.63 -3.58 -5.24
C SER A 4 10.48 -2.78 -4.63
N ILE A 5 10.75 -1.65 -3.96
CA ILE A 5 9.68 -0.80 -3.38
C ILE A 5 8.89 -0.14 -4.50
N VAL A 6 9.57 0.36 -5.54
CA VAL A 6 8.93 0.98 -6.70
C VAL A 6 8.03 -0.04 -7.43
N ASP A 7 8.51 -1.26 -7.64
CA ASP A 7 7.74 -2.33 -8.29
C ASP A 7 6.47 -2.69 -7.50
N LEU A 8 6.56 -2.76 -6.16
CA LEU A 8 5.40 -3.02 -5.30
C LEU A 8 4.42 -1.84 -5.28
N ASP A 9 4.91 -0.60 -5.26
CA ASP A 9 4.08 0.60 -5.35
C ASP A 9 3.35 0.68 -6.71
N MET A 10 3.99 0.26 -7.81
CA MET A 10 3.36 0.13 -9.13
C MET A 10 2.24 -0.91 -9.12
N LYS A 11 2.48 -2.11 -8.58
CA LYS A 11 1.45 -3.15 -8.45
C LYS A 11 0.26 -2.66 -7.62
N ARG A 12 0.51 -1.94 -6.52
CA ARG A 12 -0.55 -1.35 -5.71
C ARG A 12 -1.38 -0.34 -6.50
N ASN A 13 -0.72 0.47 -7.34
CA ASN A 13 -1.44 1.42 -8.20
C ASN A 13 -2.33 0.70 -9.22
N PHE A 14 -1.85 -0.37 -9.85
CA PHE A 14 -2.66 -1.20 -10.74
C PHE A 14 -3.87 -1.81 -10.03
N ASN A 15 -3.71 -2.28 -8.79
CA ASN A 15 -4.84 -2.76 -7.99
C ASN A 15 -5.88 -1.67 -7.74
N ARG A 16 -5.45 -0.43 -7.48
CA ARG A 16 -6.35 0.71 -7.28
C ARG A 16 -7.12 1.05 -8.57
N GLU A 17 -6.44 1.04 -9.71
CA GLU A 17 -7.06 1.24 -11.03
C GLU A 17 -8.07 0.14 -11.35
N ALA A 18 -7.70 -1.13 -11.11
CA ALA A 18 -8.60 -2.27 -11.31
C ALA A 18 -9.84 -2.19 -10.42
N LEU A 19 -9.70 -1.82 -9.14
CA LEU A 19 -10.83 -1.62 -8.24
C LEU A 19 -11.76 -0.49 -8.70
N ASN A 20 -11.20 0.61 -9.23
CA ASN A 20 -11.98 1.71 -9.77
C ASN A 20 -12.74 1.30 -11.03
N ALA A 21 -12.10 0.59 -11.96
CA ALA A 21 -12.75 0.06 -13.17
C ALA A 21 -13.90 -0.89 -12.79
N LEU A 22 -13.67 -1.83 -11.87
CA LEU A 22 -14.72 -2.73 -11.37
C LEU A 22 -15.89 -1.96 -10.76
N LYS A 23 -15.62 -0.87 -10.05
CA LYS A 23 -16.65 -0.06 -9.38
C LYS A 23 -17.53 0.71 -10.38
N HIS A 24 -16.93 1.31 -11.40
CA HIS A 24 -17.60 2.27 -12.28
C HIS A 24 -18.06 1.68 -13.62
N GLU A 25 -17.37 0.66 -14.14
CA GLU A 25 -17.55 0.20 -15.53
C GLU A 25 -18.33 -1.11 -15.63
N MET A 26 -18.58 -1.81 -14.50
CA MET A 26 -19.17 -3.15 -14.51
C MET A 26 -20.42 -3.28 -13.63
N SER A 27 -21.44 -3.94 -14.16
CA SER A 27 -22.64 -4.33 -13.40
C SER A 27 -22.35 -5.48 -12.44
N ASP A 28 -23.08 -5.58 -11.32
CA ASP A 28 -22.88 -6.63 -10.31
C ASP A 28 -23.20 -8.04 -10.81
N LYS A 29 -23.97 -8.16 -11.90
CA LYS A 29 -24.30 -9.43 -12.55
C LYS A 29 -23.22 -9.92 -13.52
N GLU A 30 -22.25 -9.07 -13.86
CA GLU A 30 -21.26 -9.36 -14.88
C GLU A 30 -20.07 -10.18 -14.33
N LYS A 31 -19.55 -11.09 -15.16
CA LYS A 31 -18.39 -11.91 -14.81
C LYS A 31 -17.11 -11.22 -15.29
N VAL A 32 -16.14 -11.07 -14.40
CA VAL A 32 -14.82 -10.49 -14.68
C VAL A 32 -13.86 -11.60 -15.07
N LYS A 33 -13.09 -11.40 -16.14
CA LYS A 33 -11.97 -12.29 -16.49
C LYS A 33 -10.72 -11.84 -15.73
N VAL A 34 -10.17 -12.74 -14.93
CA VAL A 34 -8.93 -12.53 -14.17
C VAL A 34 -7.83 -13.38 -14.79
N CYS A 35 -6.66 -12.78 -15.01
CA CYS A 35 -5.47 -13.50 -15.46
C CYS A 35 -4.80 -14.19 -14.27
N PHE A 36 -4.55 -15.50 -14.37
CA PHE A 36 -3.82 -16.28 -13.38
C PHE A 36 -2.75 -17.11 -14.11
N GLY A 37 -1.49 -16.67 -14.02
CA GLY A 37 -0.40 -17.24 -14.78
C GLY A 37 -0.61 -17.05 -16.29
N ASN A 38 -0.85 -18.15 -17.00
CA ASN A 38 -1.15 -18.18 -18.43
C ASN A 38 -2.64 -18.45 -18.74
N MET A 39 -3.51 -18.43 -17.73
CA MET A 39 -4.94 -18.75 -17.87
C MET A 39 -5.82 -17.53 -17.56
N PHE A 40 -6.99 -17.48 -18.19
CA PHE A 40 -8.03 -16.50 -17.86
C PHE A 40 -9.22 -17.21 -17.20
N ILE A 41 -9.53 -16.84 -15.95
CA ILE A 41 -10.61 -17.43 -15.17
C ILE A 41 -11.70 -16.39 -14.96
N LYS A 42 -12.97 -16.79 -15.12
CA LYS A 42 -14.12 -15.90 -14.88
C LYS A 42 -14.59 -15.99 -13.43
N PHE A 43 -14.58 -14.86 -12.74
CA PHE A 43 -15.14 -14.72 -11.40
C PHE A 43 -16.29 -13.72 -11.38
N SER A 44 -17.11 -13.74 -10.33
CA SER A 44 -18.06 -12.64 -10.10
C SER A 44 -17.31 -11.35 -9.75
N LYS A 45 -17.92 -10.19 -10.01
CA LYS A 45 -17.39 -8.89 -9.59
C LYS A 45 -17.04 -8.86 -8.10
N SER A 46 -17.96 -9.32 -7.24
CA SER A 46 -17.74 -9.36 -5.78
C SER A 46 -16.49 -10.19 -5.40
N LYS A 47 -16.33 -11.38 -5.98
CA LYS A 47 -15.17 -12.24 -5.70
C LYS A 47 -13.87 -11.60 -6.17
N THR A 48 -13.87 -11.00 -7.36
CA THR A 48 -12.70 -10.32 -7.93
C THR A 48 -12.29 -9.11 -7.08
N THR A 49 -13.26 -8.28 -6.68
CA THR A 49 -13.04 -7.14 -5.78
C THR A 49 -12.43 -7.59 -4.45
N GLN A 50 -12.93 -8.67 -3.85
CA GLN A 50 -12.37 -9.22 -2.62
C GLN A 50 -10.92 -9.70 -2.80
N MET A 51 -10.62 -10.35 -3.93
CA MET A 51 -9.26 -10.83 -4.23
C MET A 51 -8.28 -9.66 -4.37
N ILE A 52 -8.63 -8.63 -5.14
CA ILE A 52 -7.77 -7.45 -5.35
C ILE A 52 -7.56 -6.68 -4.04
N ARG A 53 -8.59 -6.57 -3.18
CA ARG A 53 -8.45 -5.93 -1.86
C ARG A 53 -7.48 -6.68 -0.95
N LYS A 54 -7.55 -8.01 -0.91
CA LYS A 54 -6.59 -8.82 -0.13
C LYS A 54 -5.17 -8.68 -0.65
N ASP A 55 -5.00 -8.62 -1.96
CA ASP A 55 -3.69 -8.39 -2.58
C ASP A 55 -3.15 -6.99 -2.22
N GLN A 56 -4.02 -5.97 -2.23
CA GLN A 56 -3.67 -4.62 -1.80
C GLN A 56 -3.22 -4.57 -0.32
N GLU A 57 -3.94 -5.26 0.59
CA GLU A 57 -3.54 -5.37 2.00
C GLU A 57 -2.17 -6.03 2.17
N GLN A 58 -1.86 -7.05 1.36
CA GLN A 58 -0.57 -7.72 1.40
C GLN A 58 0.56 -6.83 0.88
N LEU A 59 0.33 -6.14 -0.24
CA LEU A 59 1.28 -5.16 -0.79
C LEU A 59 1.59 -4.05 0.21
N ASP A 60 0.57 -3.51 0.90
CA ASP A 60 0.77 -2.45 1.89
C ASP A 60 1.61 -2.94 3.08
N LYS A 61 1.40 -4.18 3.55
CA LYS A 61 2.24 -4.78 4.60
C LYS A 61 3.70 -4.91 4.16
N GLU A 62 3.92 -5.41 2.95
CA GLU A 62 5.27 -5.62 2.42
C GLU A 62 6.01 -4.30 2.18
N ILE A 63 5.34 -3.30 1.59
CA ILE A 63 5.90 -1.97 1.37
C ILE A 63 6.28 -1.32 2.71
N ASN A 64 5.39 -1.38 3.71
CA ASN A 64 5.68 -0.81 5.03
C ASN A 64 6.82 -1.54 5.74
N HIS A 65 6.89 -2.86 5.62
CA HIS A 65 7.99 -3.66 6.15
C HIS A 65 9.33 -3.26 5.50
N LEU A 66 9.39 -3.21 4.16
CA LEU A 66 10.59 -2.82 3.43
C LEU A 66 11.03 -1.39 3.75
N ARG A 67 10.10 -0.46 3.90
CA ARG A 67 10.41 0.92 4.32
C ARG A 67 11.00 0.96 5.72
N LYS A 68 10.46 0.19 6.66
CA LYS A 68 10.98 0.09 8.03
C LYS A 68 12.39 -0.50 8.04
N GLU A 69 12.60 -1.62 7.35
CA GLU A 69 13.90 -2.28 7.21
C GLU A 69 14.95 -1.35 6.59
N LEU A 70 14.57 -0.60 5.55
CA LEU A 70 15.46 0.38 4.92
C LEU A 70 15.86 1.47 5.92
N ARG A 71 14.91 2.00 6.69
CA ARG A 71 15.20 3.03 7.70
C ARG A 71 16.18 2.53 8.76
N THR A 72 15.97 1.31 9.27
CA THR A 72 16.86 0.69 10.27
C THR A 72 18.27 0.50 9.71
N LYS A 73 18.40 0.02 8.47
CA LYS A 73 19.71 -0.18 7.83
C LYS A 73 20.45 1.13 7.59
N VAL A 74 19.74 2.17 7.13
CA VAL A 74 20.30 3.51 6.92
C VAL A 74 20.73 4.15 8.25
N GLY A 75 19.91 4.02 9.30
CA GLY A 75 20.27 4.50 10.64
C GLY A 75 21.57 3.89 11.13
N ARG A 76 21.68 2.56 11.09
CA ARG A 76 22.91 1.83 11.47
C ARG A 76 24.13 2.24 10.64
N LEU A 77 23.95 2.50 9.35
CA LEU A 77 25.04 2.94 8.47
C LEU A 77 25.55 4.34 8.87
N ASN A 78 24.63 5.28 9.14
CA ASN A 78 25.01 6.62 9.62
C ASN A 78 25.75 6.58 10.97
N GLU A 79 25.32 5.72 11.89
CA GLU A 79 26.00 5.51 13.18
C GLU A 79 27.46 5.05 12.97
N ILE A 80 27.68 4.11 12.06
CA ILE A 80 29.03 3.60 11.73
C ILE A 80 29.89 4.68 11.06
N GLU A 81 29.30 5.53 10.23
CA GLU A 81 29.99 6.64 9.56
C GLU A 81 30.23 7.86 10.47
N GLY A 82 29.71 7.85 11.70
CA GLY A 82 29.82 8.99 12.64
C GLY A 82 28.92 10.18 12.27
N ASN A 83 27.94 9.97 11.38
CA ASN A 83 26.97 10.99 10.99
C ASN A 83 25.93 11.17 12.11
N PRO A 84 25.44 12.40 12.35
CA PRO A 84 24.39 12.63 13.34
C PRO A 84 23.10 11.90 12.97
N GLU A 85 22.32 11.49 13.98
CA GLU A 85 21.02 10.86 13.74
C GLU A 85 20.11 11.75 12.88
N LEU A 86 19.42 11.11 11.92
CA LEU A 86 18.47 11.78 11.06
C LEU A 86 17.21 12.16 11.86
N ARG A 87 17.17 13.40 12.33
CA ARG A 87 16.01 13.94 13.06
C ARG A 87 14.74 13.83 12.23
N GLY A 88 13.67 13.31 12.84
CA GLY A 88 12.36 13.17 12.19
C GLY A 88 12.24 11.98 11.23
N TYR A 89 13.31 11.21 11.01
CA TYR A 89 13.30 10.08 10.06
C TYR A 89 12.44 8.90 10.53
N ASN A 90 12.23 8.78 11.85
CA ASN A 90 11.40 7.76 12.49
C ASN A 90 9.95 8.20 12.75
N LEU A 91 9.51 9.32 12.17
CA LEU A 91 8.11 9.74 12.29
C LEU A 91 7.18 8.78 11.54
N SER A 92 6.02 8.56 12.15
CA SER A 92 4.89 7.87 11.54
C SER A 92 3.81 8.89 11.19
N PRO A 93 3.13 8.75 10.04
CA PRO A 93 2.01 9.61 9.72
C PRO A 93 0.88 9.40 10.73
N LEU A 94 0.18 10.48 11.07
CA LEU A 94 -1.02 10.41 11.90
C LEU A 94 -2.12 9.66 11.13
N SER A 95 -2.81 8.76 11.83
CA SER A 95 -4.04 8.15 11.37
C SER A 95 -5.16 9.19 11.25
N SER A 96 -6.21 8.84 10.50
CA SER A 96 -7.37 9.72 10.34
C SER A 96 -8.06 10.03 11.67
N ASP A 97 -8.04 9.11 12.62
CA ASP A 97 -8.67 9.29 13.93
C ASP A 97 -7.80 10.19 14.83
N GLU A 98 -6.48 10.02 14.81
CA GLU A 98 -5.55 10.93 15.49
C GLU A 98 -5.66 12.36 14.95
N MET A 99 -5.76 12.52 13.62
CA MET A 99 -5.92 13.83 13.00
C MET A 99 -7.24 14.50 13.40
N LYS A 100 -8.35 13.74 13.46
CA LYS A 100 -9.66 14.25 13.93
C LYS A 100 -9.60 14.68 15.39
N ALA A 101 -8.96 13.88 16.24
CA ALA A 101 -8.78 14.21 17.65
C ALA A 101 -8.01 15.53 17.82
N ILE A 102 -6.88 15.69 17.12
CA ILE A 102 -6.10 16.94 17.12
C ILE A 102 -6.95 18.12 16.63
N THR A 103 -7.70 17.93 15.54
CA THR A 103 -8.56 18.99 14.99
C THR A 103 -9.67 19.41 15.96
N SER A 104 -10.21 18.46 16.75
CA SER A 104 -11.20 18.78 17.78
C SER A 104 -10.62 19.56 18.95
N LEU A 105 -9.34 19.32 19.29
CA LEU A 105 -8.63 20.04 20.36
C LEU A 105 -8.21 21.45 19.93
N LEU A 106 -7.85 21.64 18.66
CA LEU A 106 -7.42 22.94 18.10
C LEU A 106 -8.58 23.89 17.76
N LYS A 107 -9.82 23.41 17.70
CA LYS A 107 -11.03 24.21 17.42
C LYS A 107 -11.64 24.86 18.68
N ARG A 108 -10.94 24.83 19.82
CA ARG A 108 -11.36 25.42 21.08
C ARG A 108 -10.67 26.76 21.33
#